data_AF-A0A560HQU1-F1
#
_entry.id   AF-A0A560HQU1-F1
#
_cell.length_a   1.000
_cell.length_b   1.000
_cell.length_c   1.000
_cell.angle_alpha   90.00
_cell.angle_beta   90.00
_cell.angle_gamma   90.00
#
_symmetry.space_group_name_H-M   'P 1'
#
loop_
_entity.id
_entity.type
_entity.pdbx_description
1 polymer ?
#
loop_
_entity_poly.entity_id
_entity_poly.type
_entity_poly.pdbx_seq_one_letter_code
_entity_poly.pdbx_strand_id
1 'polypeptide(L)'
;MPPIPYVVQRRHGLYLRVRLPSDIAALTGRSHLTRSLRTADLRQARPAAASLLARAHSEWKEARRSMIASLLGKLIDDVKVDDLPFLTDAQIDSLPEQKRARI
;
A
#
# COMPACT_ATOMS: atom_id res chain seq x y z
N MET A 1 -4.57 -12.42 32.59
CA MET A 1 -3.72 -11.65 31.64
C MET A 1 -4.64 -10.96 30.65
N PRO A 2 -4.54 -9.64 30.41
CA PRO A 2 -5.44 -8.96 29.48
C PRO A 2 -5.25 -9.48 28.05
N PRO A 3 -6.30 -9.48 27.21
CA PRO A 3 -6.20 -9.89 25.82
C PRO A 3 -5.18 -9.01 25.08
N ILE A 4 -4.28 -9.63 24.31
CA ILE A 4 -3.34 -8.88 23.47
C ILE A 4 -4.14 -8.37 22.26
N PRO A 5 -4.21 -7.05 22.02
CA PRO A 5 -4.89 -6.50 20.85
C PRO A 5 -4.40 -7.18 19.57
N TYR A 6 -5.31 -7.50 18.66
CA TYR A 6 -5.02 -8.10 17.36
C TYR A 6 -4.44 -9.54 17.40
N VAL A 7 -4.30 -10.17 18.57
CA VAL A 7 -3.95 -11.60 18.67
C VAL A 7 -5.21 -12.43 18.87
N VAL A 8 -5.38 -13.46 18.05
CA VAL A 8 -6.50 -14.40 18.12
C VAL A 8 -5.97 -15.82 18.28
N GLN A 9 -6.59 -16.57 19.19
CA GLN A 9 -6.32 -18.00 19.36
C GLN A 9 -7.19 -18.81 18.39
N ARG A 10 -6.58 -19.79 17.72
CA ARG A 10 -7.27 -20.80 16.90
C ARG A 10 -6.82 -22.19 17.33
N ARG A 11 -7.46 -23.25 16.78
CA ARG A 11 -7.16 -24.67 17.10
C ARG A 11 -5.66 -25.02 17.08
N HIS A 12 -4.89 -24.40 16.19
CA HIS A 12 -3.47 -24.74 15.98
C HIS A 12 -2.48 -23.67 16.46
N GLY A 13 -2.92 -22.73 17.31
CA GLY A 13 -2.03 -21.74 17.93
C GLY A 13 -2.51 -20.30 17.83
N LEU A 14 -1.56 -19.37 18.00
CA LEU A 14 -1.85 -17.93 18.04
C LEU A 14 -1.60 -17.28 16.69
N TYR A 15 -2.46 -16.34 16.34
CA TYR A 15 -2.46 -15.64 15.06
C TYR A 15 -2.56 -14.13 15.29
N LEU A 16 -1.83 -13.35 14.51
CA LEU A 16 -2.10 -11.94 14.30
C LEU A 16 -3.30 -11.82 13.36
N ARG A 17 -4.30 -11.05 13.76
CA ARG A 17 -5.43 -10.62 12.93
C ARG A 17 -5.56 -9.11 13.03
N VAL A 18 -5.15 -8.41 11.97
CA VAL A 18 -5.23 -6.95 11.87
C VAL A 18 -6.15 -6.56 10.72
N ARG A 19 -6.91 -5.48 10.91
CA ARG A 19 -7.76 -4.92 9.86
C ARG A 19 -6.88 -4.30 8.77
N LEU A 20 -7.20 -4.61 7.51
CA LEU A 20 -6.56 -3.96 6.37
C LEU A 20 -7.08 -2.52 6.23
N PRO A 21 -6.20 -1.55 5.89
CA PRO A 21 -6.63 -0.23 5.46
C PRO A 21 -7.60 -0.31 4.27
N SER A 22 -8.54 0.63 4.16
CA SER A 22 -9.63 0.57 3.17
C SER A 22 -9.15 0.53 1.72
N ASP A 23 -8.10 1.29 1.42
CA ASP A 23 -7.41 1.31 0.12
C ASP A 23 -6.87 -0.07 -0.25
N ILE A 24 -6.20 -0.74 0.69
CA ILE A 24 -5.63 -2.07 0.46
C ILE A 24 -6.71 -3.15 0.47
N ALA A 25 -7.73 -3.01 1.31
CA ALA A 25 -8.87 -3.91 1.35
C ALA A 25 -9.64 -3.91 0.02
N ALA A 26 -9.82 -2.74 -0.59
CA ALA A 26 -10.43 -2.61 -1.91
C ALA A 26 -9.64 -3.33 -3.00
N LEU A 27 -8.30 -3.24 -2.96
CA LEU A 27 -7.42 -3.89 -3.94
C LEU A 27 -7.36 -5.42 -3.78
N THR A 28 -7.43 -5.92 -2.55
CA THR A 28 -7.21 -7.34 -2.24
C THR A 28 -8.49 -8.14 -2.04
N GLY A 29 -9.64 -7.47 -1.93
CA GLY A 29 -10.93 -8.08 -1.57
C GLY A 29 -10.96 -8.65 -0.14
N ARG A 30 -9.96 -8.35 0.69
CA ARG A 30 -9.81 -8.87 2.05
C ARG A 30 -9.93 -7.74 3.06
N SER A 31 -10.72 -7.96 4.11
CA SER A 31 -10.90 -6.97 5.20
C SER A 31 -9.86 -7.10 6.31
N HIS A 32 -9.23 -8.26 6.44
CA HIS A 32 -8.24 -8.54 7.49
C HIS A 32 -7.02 -9.28 6.95
N LEU A 33 -5.85 -8.90 7.44
CA LEU A 33 -4.63 -9.69 7.33
C LEU A 33 -4.57 -10.65 8.52
N THR A 34 -4.50 -11.96 8.24
CA THR A 34 -4.32 -12.99 9.26
C THR A 34 -3.00 -13.73 9.03
N ARG A 35 -2.13 -13.78 10.05
CA ARG A 35 -0.83 -14.47 9.99
C ARG A 35 -0.60 -15.28 11.26
N SER A 36 -0.10 -16.50 11.13
CA SER A 36 0.29 -17.32 12.28
C SER A 36 1.50 -16.70 12.98
N LEU A 37 1.47 -16.65 14.31
CA LEU A 37 2.60 -16.27 15.16
C LEU A 37 3.58 -17.43 15.39
N ARG A 38 3.27 -18.62 14.86
CA ARG A 38 4.08 -19.85 14.99
C ARG A 38 4.44 -20.21 16.44
N THR A 39 3.60 -19.80 17.38
CA THR A 39 3.74 -20.13 18.80
C THR A 39 2.35 -20.31 19.42
N ALA A 40 2.29 -21.16 20.45
CA ALA A 40 1.13 -21.29 21.33
C ALA A 40 1.33 -20.52 22.65
N ASP A 41 2.54 -20.01 22.91
CA ASP A 41 2.86 -19.25 24.12
C ASP A 41 2.52 -17.76 23.94
N LEU A 42 1.64 -17.25 24.81
CA LEU A 42 1.23 -15.85 24.83
C LEU A 42 2.40 -14.89 25.12
N ARG A 43 3.40 -15.30 25.90
CA ARG A 43 4.57 -14.47 26.22
C ARG A 43 5.44 -14.25 24.98
N GLN A 44 5.62 -15.29 24.18
CA GLN A 44 6.34 -15.22 22.90
C GLN A 44 5.51 -14.56 21.80
N ALA A 45 4.19 -14.73 21.84
CA ALA A 45 3.28 -14.16 20.85
C ALA A 45 3.28 -12.63 20.84
N ARG A 46 3.43 -11.98 22.00
CA ARG A 46 3.38 -10.52 22.11
C ARG A 46 4.48 -9.80 21.29
N PRO A 47 5.79 -10.09 21.46
CA PRO A 47 6.82 -9.48 20.65
C PRO A 47 6.75 -9.90 19.18
N ALA A 48 6.34 -11.14 18.88
CA ALA A 48 6.15 -11.62 17.51
C ALA A 48 5.02 -10.86 16.79
N ALA A 49 3.88 -10.66 17.45
CA ALA A 49 2.76 -9.89 16.93
C ALA A 49 3.14 -8.42 16.70
N ALA A 50 3.84 -7.79 17.64
CA ALA A 50 4.31 -6.41 17.49
C ALA A 50 5.25 -6.26 16.29
N SER A 51 6.19 -7.20 16.12
CA SER A 51 7.14 -7.19 14.99
C SER A 51 6.44 -7.36 13.64
N LEU A 52 5.47 -8.29 13.56
CA LEU A 52 4.68 -8.50 12.34
C LEU A 52 3.78 -7.31 12.01
N LEU A 53 3.19 -6.68 13.02
CA LEU A 53 2.36 -5.50 12.85
C LEU A 53 3.18 -4.32 12.31
N ALA A 54 4.37 -4.07 12.87
CA ALA A 54 5.27 -3.03 12.40
C ALA A 54 5.68 -3.25 10.93
N ARG A 55 5.99 -4.50 10.56
CA ARG A 55 6.31 -4.87 9.17
C ARG A 55 5.12 -4.62 8.24
N ALA A 56 3.92 -5.07 8.63
CA ALA A 56 2.71 -4.85 7.83
C ALA A 56 2.44 -3.36 7.58
N HIS A 57 2.61 -2.51 8.60
CA HIS A 57 2.47 -1.06 8.42
C HIS A 57 3.48 -0.46 7.44
N SER A 58 4.74 -0.89 7.50
CA SER A 58 5.77 -0.45 6.54
C SER A 58 5.46 -0.92 5.11
N GLU A 59 5.04 -2.17 4.94
CA GLU A 59 4.63 -2.73 3.64
C GLU A 59 3.44 -1.97 3.06
N TRP A 60 2.44 -1.64 3.87
CA TRP A 60 1.28 -0.84 3.44
C TRP A 60 1.67 0.57 3.00
N LYS A 61 2.60 1.21 3.73
CA LYS A 61 3.11 2.54 3.36
C LYS A 61 3.84 2.50 2.02
N GLU A 62 4.63 1.45 1.78
CA GLU A 62 5.37 1.29 0.54
C GLU A 62 4.44 0.98 -0.64
N ALA A 63 3.45 0.10 -0.45
CA ALA A 63 2.44 -0.20 -1.44
C ALA A 63 1.67 1.07 -1.88
N ARG A 64 1.32 1.95 -0.93
CA ARG A 64 0.70 3.24 -1.25
C ARG A 64 1.60 4.15 -2.06
N ARG A 65 2.88 4.26 -1.70
CA ARG A 65 3.85 5.08 -2.45
C ARG A 65 3.97 4.60 -3.89
N SER A 66 4.12 3.28 -4.08
CA SER A 66 4.19 2.68 -5.40
C SER A 66 2.90 2.90 -6.22
N MET A 67 1.73 2.77 -5.58
CA MET A 67 0.45 3.03 -6.23
C MET A 67 0.30 4.50 -6.64
N ILE A 68 0.63 5.45 -5.76
CA ILE A 68 0.59 6.89 -6.06
C ILE A 68 1.55 7.23 -7.19
N ALA A 69 2.80 6.73 -7.15
CA ALA A 69 3.76 6.95 -8.22
C ALA A 69 3.27 6.40 -9.57
N SER A 70 2.63 5.23 -9.56
CA SER A 70 2.05 4.63 -10.77
C SER A 70 0.86 5.42 -11.30
N LEU A 71 -0.01 5.92 -10.42
CA LEU A 71 -1.15 6.75 -10.80
C LEU A 71 -0.72 8.11 -11.33
N LEU A 72 0.26 8.76 -10.69
CA LEU A 72 0.82 10.02 -11.16
C LEU A 72 1.54 9.85 -12.50
N GLY A 73 2.31 8.76 -12.67
CA GLY A 73 2.93 8.43 -13.96
C GLY A 73 1.90 8.28 -15.07
N LYS A 74 0.84 7.50 -14.84
CA LYS A 74 -0.27 7.35 -15.80
C LYS A 74 -1.00 8.66 -16.07
N LEU A 75 -1.25 9.47 -15.04
CA LEU A 75 -1.89 10.78 -15.21
C LEU A 75 -1.03 11.69 -16.10
N ILE A 76 0.29 11.69 -15.92
CA ILE A 76 1.22 12.46 -16.77
C ILE A 76 1.26 11.93 -18.21
N ASP A 77 1.02 10.63 -18.41
CA ASP A 77 0.96 10.02 -19.74
C ASP A 77 -0.37 10.30 -20.48
N ASP A 78 -1.46 10.50 -19.73
CA ASP A 78 -2.79 10.80 -20.28
C ASP A 78 -3.07 12.31 -20.44
N VAL A 79 -2.28 13.18 -19.80
CA VAL A 79 -2.39 14.64 -19.95
C VAL A 79 -1.88 15.08 -21.32
N LYS A 80 -2.77 15.69 -22.13
CA LYS A 80 -2.40 16.33 -23.39
C LYS A 80 -1.91 17.76 -23.12
N VAL A 81 -1.09 18.29 -24.04
CA VAL A 81 -0.61 19.67 -23.95
C VAL A 81 -1.77 20.67 -24.00
N ASP A 82 -2.83 20.36 -24.76
CA ASP A 82 -4.05 21.17 -24.85
C ASP A 82 -4.79 21.30 -23.51
N ASP A 83 -4.58 20.36 -22.58
CA ASP A 83 -5.18 20.38 -21.24
C ASP A 83 -4.40 21.28 -20.25
N LEU A 84 -3.27 21.87 -20.68
CA LEU A 84 -2.37 22.68 -19.86
C LEU A 84 -2.29 24.12 -20.40
N PRO A 85 -3.35 24.94 -20.25
CA PRO A 85 -3.49 26.26 -20.88
C PRO A 85 -2.50 27.33 -20.35
N PHE A 86 -1.61 26.96 -19.45
CA PHE A 86 -0.62 27.84 -18.82
C PHE A 86 0.82 27.52 -19.26
N LEU A 87 1.04 26.51 -20.11
CA LEU A 87 2.34 26.27 -20.72
C LEU A 87 2.58 27.30 -21.83
N THR A 88 3.77 27.89 -21.84
CA THR A 88 4.22 28.77 -22.93
C THR A 88 4.80 27.93 -24.08
N ASP A 89 4.73 28.42 -25.31
CA ASP A 89 5.23 27.70 -26.51
C ASP A 89 6.69 27.23 -26.35
N ALA A 90 7.52 28.02 -25.68
CA ALA A 90 8.92 27.69 -25.38
C ALA A 90 9.07 26.46 -24.46
N GLN A 91 8.09 26.17 -23.61
CA GLN A 91 8.08 25.00 -22.73
C GLN A 91 7.57 23.75 -23.46
N ILE A 92 6.63 23.91 -24.39
CA ILE A 92 6.16 22.82 -25.27
C ILE A 92 7.30 22.34 -26.17
N ASP A 93 8.11 23.26 -26.69
CA ASP A 93 9.30 22.97 -27.49
C ASP A 93 10.48 22.38 -26.70
N SER A 94 10.37 22.26 -25.38
CA SER A 94 11.36 21.55 -24.55
C SER A 94 10.98 20.09 -24.27
N LEU A 95 9.76 19.67 -24.65
CA LEU A 95 9.29 18.30 -24.41
C LEU A 95 9.93 17.31 -25.40
N PRO A 96 10.28 16.10 -24.93
CA PRO A 96 10.88 15.06 -25.76
C PRO A 96 9.95 14.65 -26.91
N GLU A 97 10.53 14.44 -28.09
CA GLU A 97 9.86 14.25 -29.38
C GLU A 97 8.79 13.13 -29.39
N GLN A 98 8.92 12.15 -28.50
CA GLN A 98 7.96 11.06 -28.30
C GLN A 98 6.56 11.53 -27.91
N LYS A 99 6.43 12.68 -27.23
CA LYS A 99 5.13 13.30 -26.91
C LYS A 99 4.62 14.25 -28.01
N ARG A 100 5.46 14.58 -29.00
CA ARG A 100 5.10 15.40 -30.17
C ARG A 100 4.55 14.62 -31.34
N ALA A 101 4.69 13.29 -31.39
CA ALA A 101 4.25 12.48 -32.54
C ALA A 101 2.89 11.79 -32.34
N ARG A 102 2.24 12.02 -31.19
CA ARG A 102 0.89 11.54 -30.89
C ARG A 102 -0.11 12.70 -31.06
N ILE A 103 0.07 13.44 -32.15
CA ILE A 103 -0.78 14.54 -32.63
C ILE A 103 -1.98 13.94 -33.34
#